data_AF-A4CQ96-F1
#
_entry.id   AF-A4CQ96-F1
#
_cell.length_a   1.000
_cell.length_b   1.000
_cell.length_c   1.000
_cell.angle_alpha   90.00
_cell.angle_beta   90.00
_cell.angle_gamma   90.00
#
_symmetry.space_group_name_H-M   'P 1'
#
loop_
_entity.id
_entity.type
_entity.pdbx_description
1 polymer ?
#
loop_
_entity_poly.entity_id
_entity_poly.type
_entity_poly.pdbx_seq_one_letter_code
_entity_poly.pdbx_strand_id
1 'polypeptide(L)' 'MLTYFKESYHELRHQVTLPSRAEASNLMVIVAVFSILFALATWGVDSLFSKLIQLYFNALIG' A
#
# COMPACT_ATOMS: atom_id res chain seq x y z
N MET A 1 -12.93 19.11 -25.87
CA MET A 1 -11.98 18.44 -24.95
C MET A 1 -11.45 19.39 -23.86
N LEU A 2 -10.89 20.55 -24.19
CA LEU A 2 -10.47 21.57 -23.19
C LEU A 2 -11.57 21.96 -22.19
N THR A 3 -12.82 22.05 -22.64
CA THR A 3 -13.98 22.37 -21.79
C THR A 3 -14.23 21.29 -20.73
N TYR A 4 -14.11 20.01 -21.09
CA TYR A 4 -14.27 18.89 -20.16
C TYR A 4 -13.24 18.89 -19.04
N PHE A 5 -11.96 19.16 -19.34
CA PHE A 5 -10.94 19.28 -18.30
C PHE A 5 -11.26 20.40 -17.31
N LYS A 6 -11.80 21.52 -17.81
CA LYS A 6 -12.16 22.67 -16.99
C LYS A 6 -13.39 22.38 -16.12
N GLU A 7 -14.36 21.66 -16.67
CA GLU A 7 -15.60 21.25 -16.00
C GLU A 7 -15.32 20.18 -14.94
N SER A 8 -14.54 19.14 -15.26
CA SER A 8 -14.08 18.15 -14.29
C SER A 8 -13.21 18.75 -13.18
N TYR A 9 -12.35 19.75 -13.47
CA TYR A 9 -11.60 20.45 -12.42
C TYR A 9 -12.52 21.26 -11.49
N HIS A 10 -13.56 21.88 -12.06
CA HIS A 10 -14.56 22.63 -11.30
C HIS A 10 -15.35 21.69 -10.38
N GLU A 11 -15.85 20.57 -10.90
CA GLU A 11 -16.54 19.53 -10.12
C GLU A 11 -15.65 18.98 -9.00
N LEU A 12 -14.40 18.59 -9.31
CA LEU A 12 -13.47 18.06 -8.31
C LEU A 12 -13.11 19.06 -7.21
N ARG A 13 -13.18 20.38 -7.46
CA ARG A 13 -12.86 21.39 -6.45
C ARG A 13 -14.06 21.82 -5.61
N HIS A 14 -15.27 21.76 -6.18
CA HIS A 14 -16.49 22.23 -5.51
C HIS A 14 -17.34 21.09 -4.92
N GLN A 15 -17.23 19.86 -5.43
CA GLN A 15 -17.98 18.69 -4.97
C GLN A 15 -17.14 17.73 -4.12
N VAL A 16 -15.81 17.90 -4.05
CA VAL A 16 -14.93 17.07 -3.22
C VAL A 16 -14.22 17.94 -2.19
N THR A 17 -14.36 17.58 -0.92
CA THR A 17 -13.62 18.21 0.17
C THR A 17 -12.24 17.58 0.30
N LEU A 18 -11.22 18.28 -0.22
CA LEU A 18 -9.84 17.90 0.02
C LEU A 18 -9.48 18.08 1.50
N PRO A 19 -8.75 17.11 2.10
CA PRO A 19 -8.30 17.25 3.47
C PRO A 19 -7.37 18.46 3.61
N SER A 20 -7.39 19.09 4.78
CA SER A 20 -6.40 20.10 5.13
C SER A 20 -4.99 19.50 5.06
N ARG A 21 -3.96 20.34 4.90
CA ARG A 21 -2.56 19.85 4.84
C ARG A 21 -2.17 19.05 6.08
N ALA A 22 -2.74 19.41 7.25
CA ALA A 22 -2.51 18.70 8.50
C ALA A 22 -3.14 17.30 8.50
N GLU A 23 -4.40 17.19 8.08
CA GLU A 23 -5.10 15.89 7.97
C GLU A 23 -4.45 14.99 6.91
N ALA A 24 -4.08 15.54 5.76
CA ALA A 24 -3.38 14.81 4.70
C ALA A 24 -2.04 14.25 5.19
N SER A 25 -1.29 15.02 5.98
CA SER A 25 -0.03 14.55 6.57
C SER A 25 -0.25 13.45 7.61
N ASN A 26 -1.31 13.54 8.42
CA ASN A 26 -1.64 12.49 9.39
C ASN A 26 -1.97 11.18 8.67
N LEU A 27 -2.84 11.25 7.66
CA LEU A 27 -3.19 10.10 6.80
C LEU A 27 -1.95 9.51 6.13
N MET A 28 -1.03 10.34 5.63
CA MET A 28 0.23 9.88 5.03
C MET A 28 1.08 9.08 6.02
N VAL A 29 1.22 9.55 7.26
CA VAL A 29 1.99 8.85 8.30
C VAL A 29 1.34 7.51 8.62
N ILE A 30 0.01 7.45 8.75
CA ILE A 30 -0.72 6.21 8.99
C ILE A 30 -0.42 5.20 7.87
N VAL A 31 -0.55 5.61 6.60
CA VAL A 31 -0.27 4.75 5.44
C VAL A 31 1.19 4.28 5.42
N ALA A 32 2.14 5.15 5.74
CA ALA A 32 3.55 4.79 5.80
C ALA A 32 3.83 3.71 6.84
N VAL A 33 3.23 3.82 8.04
CA VAL A 33 3.38 2.82 9.11
C VAL A 33 2.83 1.47 8.67
N PHE A 34 1.61 1.42 8.12
CA PHE A 34 1.04 0.17 7.63
C PHE A 34 1.84 -0.44 6.48
N SER A 35 2.40 0.39 5.60
CA SER A 35 3.24 -0.09 4.49
C SER A 35 4.50 -0.80 5.00
N ILE A 36 5.14 -0.26 6.04
CA ILE A 36 6.31 -0.89 6.69
C ILE A 36 5.90 -2.20 7.37
N LEU A 37 4.77 -2.20 8.10
CA LEU A 37 4.27 -3.41 8.77
C LEU A 37 3.97 -4.52 7.78
N PHE A 38 3.31 -4.21 6.65
CA PHE A 38 3.04 -5.21 5.62
C PHE A 38 4.31 -5.70 4.94
N ALA A 39 5.28 -4.83 4.67
CA ALA A 39 6.57 -5.24 4.10
C ALA A 39 7.32 -6.22 5.01
N LEU A 40 7.29 -5.99 6.34
CA LEU A 40 7.87 -6.92 7.31
C LEU A 40 7.09 -8.23 7.38
N ALA A 41 5.75 -8.18 7.29
CA ALA A 41 4.91 -9.36 7.28
C ALA A 41 5.18 -10.24 6.04
N THR A 42 5.24 -9.65 4.84
CA THR A 42 5.55 -10.39 3.61
C THR A 42 6.96 -10.97 3.67
N TRP A 43 7.94 -10.21 4.16
CA TRP A 43 9.30 -10.73 4.36
C TRP A 43 9.35 -11.93 5.32
N GLY A 44 8.57 -11.88 6.40
CA GLY A 44 8.43 -12.99 7.35
C GLY A 44 7.82 -14.23 6.70
N VAL A 45 6.75 -14.05 5.94
CA VAL A 45 6.11 -15.14 5.18
C VAL A 45 7.08 -15.75 4.18
N ASP A 46 7.74 -14.94 3.35
CA ASP A 46 8.70 -15.42 2.33
C ASP A 46 9.84 -16.25 2.97
N SER A 47 10.36 -15.76 4.11
CA SER A 47 11.42 -16.42 4.85
C SER A 47 10.99 -17.76 5.46
N LEU A 48 9.77 -17.81 6.02
CA LEU A 48 9.22 -19.04 6.60
C LEU A 48 8.93 -20.08 5.53
N PHE A 49 8.30 -19.67 4.43
CA PHE A 49 7.99 -20.57 3.32
C PHE A 49 9.26 -21.14 2.69
N SER A 50 10.30 -20.32 2.49
CA SER A 50 11.58 -20.81 1.96
C SER A 50 12.18 -21.92 2.83
N LYS A 51 12.17 -21.74 4.15
CA LYS A 51 12.68 -22.75 5.10
C LYS A 51 11.83 -24.02 5.11
N LEU A 52 10.50 -23.89 5.11
CA LEU A 52 9.59 -25.03 5.09
C LEU A 52 9.74 -25.86 3.81
N ILE A 53 9.86 -25.18 2.66
CA ILE A 53 10.09 -25.84 1.37
C ILE A 53 11.44 -26.55 1.39
N GLN A 54 12.52 -25.90 1.83
CA GLN A 54 13.83 -26.55 1.94
C GLN A 54 13.80 -27.79 2.84
N LEU A 55 13.10 -27.73 3.97
CA LEU A 55 12.93 -28.88 4.86
C LEU A 55 12.16 -30.02 4.18
N TYR A 56 11.05 -29.69 3.50
CA TYR A 56 10.25 -30.67 2.77
C TYR A 56 11.04 -31.37 1.66
N PHE A 57 11.79 -30.61 0.84
CA PHE A 57 12.62 -31.17 -0.23
C PHE A 57 13.78 -32.01 0.33
N ASN A 58 14.42 -31.58 1.41
CA ASN A 58 15.46 -32.36 2.07
C ASN A 58 14.91 -33.68 2.61
N ALA A 59 13.73 -33.66 3.25
CA ALA A 59 13.11 -34.88 3.79
C ALA A 59 12.56 -35.86 2.75
N LEU A 60 12.32 -35.43 1.51
CA LEU A 60 11.76 -36.27 0.43
C LEU A 60 12.80 -36.79 -0.56
N ILE A 61 13.85 -36.02 -0.81
CA ILE A 61 14.87 -36.33 -1.82
C ILE A 61 16.22 -36.68 -1.17
N GLY A 62 16.48 -36.21 0.06
CA GLY A 62 17.60 -36.62 0.90
C GLY A 62 17.28 -37.86 1.73
#